data_AF-A0ABD6C3M5-F1
#
_entry.id   AF-A0ABD6C3M5-F1
#
_cell.length_a   1.000
_cell.length_b   1.000
_cell.length_c   1.000
_cell.angle_alpha   90.00
_cell.angle_beta   90.00
_cell.angle_gamma   90.00
#
_symmetry.space_group_name_H-M   'P 1'
#
loop_
_entity.id
_entity.type
_entity.pdbx_description
1 polymer ?
#
loop_
_entity_poly.entity_id
_entity_poly.type
_entity_poly.pdbx_seq_one_letter_code
_entity_poly.pdbx_strand_id
1 'polypeptide(L)'
;MGRKRNRDRTRGNSGSIVSRRTILGVLAAGGLSAAGLQGTGAFDVVDASREFAVSSVRDERAFLGVATGSVRGADGDTVTLVQLTNQFDEPLTSLSAQIASSSGPVQPGSVDAPERLSVGETGDVTATLACDSSGTVDITVTASGPNQDVALTRSVQVECQTAGVCAERQLPSGCVINSLPKRQSDCSVVIDRSGQINETLAGNTTIGGAVEFRSKSQARVRLRGNALIREYLKIDTPSQIDLSVKNNTAIENGVTLSSSSAVDCEVSSTISNGVCISDAGQVTLSATGAELDGAVSVTSTDQVTVAELVDSTTGPLTIDAKGQVKFNEVNESSVGDISIKASNQVGFNELSATTGAISVDSKGQVKFNRVAGASVSGPISITASGQVDFNTDQNSTVGPLTVDSSGQVNISAGGGATIDGEIAVVDAGGQVAITLTDSNSRGIQVANNSQVDLDVSESSIVGSDVNIDTQSAVSVSVENSELDGDLTIDTQSNVTIDMRGATLTGDVTVETQSEVDIILDDATIEGDVTIKTQSAATVSDCTAVSGTVTPTSVCQ
;
A
#
# COMPACT_ATOMS: atom_id res chain seq x y z
N MET A 1 -60.31 -35.77 5.83
CA MET A 1 -61.53 -35.01 6.22
C MET A 1 -61.31 -34.50 7.66
N GLY A 2 -61.62 -33.26 8.07
CA GLY A 2 -62.04 -32.06 7.35
C GLY A 2 -62.39 -30.88 8.29
N ARG A 3 -62.54 -29.67 7.71
CA ARG A 3 -63.11 -28.42 8.27
C ARG A 3 -62.38 -27.60 9.38
N LYS A 4 -61.77 -26.51 8.89
CA LYS A 4 -61.59 -25.16 9.46
C LYS A 4 -62.59 -24.68 10.55
N ARG A 5 -62.12 -23.78 11.43
CA ARG A 5 -62.73 -22.49 11.85
C ARG A 5 -61.65 -21.66 12.61
N ASN A 6 -60.99 -20.67 12.02
CA ASN A 6 -61.39 -19.25 11.87
C ASN A 6 -61.90 -18.57 13.16
N ARG A 7 -61.23 -17.47 13.56
CA ARG A 7 -61.87 -16.30 14.17
C ARG A 7 -61.07 -15.02 13.89
N ASP A 8 -61.74 -14.05 13.30
CA ASP A 8 -61.14 -12.86 12.69
C ASP A 8 -61.31 -11.59 13.56
N ARG A 9 -60.30 -10.71 13.51
CA ARG A 9 -60.35 -9.24 13.66
C ARG A 9 -59.19 -8.69 12.80
N THR A 10 -59.31 -8.01 11.65
CA THR A 10 -60.16 -6.89 11.16
C THR A 10 -60.19 -5.69 12.11
N ARG A 11 -59.90 -4.43 11.69
CA ARG A 11 -59.60 -3.78 10.37
C ARG A 11 -58.21 -3.08 10.42
N GLY A 12 -57.57 -2.53 9.36
CA GLY A 12 -58.06 -1.80 8.16
C GLY A 12 -58.34 -0.32 8.48
N ASN A 13 -58.24 0.71 7.62
CA ASN A 13 -57.95 0.89 6.18
C ASN A 13 -57.79 2.44 5.93
N SER A 14 -57.18 3.08 4.91
CA SER A 14 -56.50 2.78 3.61
C SER A 14 -55.48 3.93 3.34
N GLY A 15 -54.74 4.12 2.23
CA GLY A 15 -54.63 3.41 0.95
C GLY A 15 -55.14 4.20 -0.29
N SER A 16 -54.25 4.89 -1.03
CA SER A 16 -54.37 5.36 -2.44
C SER A 16 -52.99 5.95 -2.85
N ILE A 17 -52.27 5.64 -3.93
CA ILE A 17 -52.54 5.26 -5.34
C ILE A 17 -52.53 6.47 -6.32
N VAL A 18 -51.41 6.59 -7.05
CA VAL A 18 -51.21 7.04 -8.46
C VAL A 18 -51.58 8.48 -8.88
N SER A 19 -50.59 9.24 -9.38
CA SER A 19 -50.49 9.54 -10.84
C SER A 19 -49.13 10.13 -11.26
N ARG A 20 -48.79 10.03 -12.56
CA ARG A 20 -47.63 10.62 -13.23
C ARG A 20 -48.04 11.90 -13.99
N ARG A 21 -47.21 12.96 -14.00
CA ARG A 21 -46.83 13.75 -15.21
C ARG A 21 -46.05 15.06 -14.91
N THR A 22 -45.07 15.36 -15.78
CA THR A 22 -44.82 16.69 -16.40
C THR A 22 -44.30 17.86 -15.52
N ILE A 23 -43.32 18.70 -15.91
CA ILE A 23 -42.23 18.66 -16.92
C ILE A 23 -41.30 19.88 -16.72
N LEU A 24 -40.00 19.79 -17.09
CA LEU A 24 -39.01 20.89 -17.25
C LEU A 24 -38.70 21.81 -16.04
N GLY A 25 -37.49 22.39 -16.03
CA GLY A 25 -37.09 23.45 -15.08
C GLY A 25 -35.57 23.64 -14.94
N VAL A 26 -34.93 24.36 -15.86
CA VAL A 26 -33.52 24.80 -15.73
C VAL A 26 -33.43 26.08 -14.89
N LEU A 27 -32.47 26.12 -13.96
CA LEU A 27 -31.73 27.27 -13.39
C LEU A 27 -30.91 26.69 -12.20
N ALA A 28 -29.59 26.79 -12.05
CA ALA A 28 -28.59 27.79 -12.41
C ALA A 28 -28.63 29.07 -11.54
N ALA A 29 -27.64 29.15 -10.63
CA ALA A 29 -27.12 30.33 -9.92
C ALA A 29 -28.04 31.14 -8.97
N GLY A 30 -27.41 31.68 -7.92
CA GLY A 30 -28.00 32.65 -6.99
C GLY A 30 -28.64 31.99 -5.74
N GLY A 31 -28.46 32.49 -4.52
CA GLY A 31 -27.81 33.75 -4.12
C GLY A 31 -28.82 34.68 -3.44
N LEU A 32 -28.59 34.98 -2.17
CA LEU A 32 -29.49 35.80 -1.36
C LEU A 32 -29.43 37.28 -1.75
N SER A 33 -30.58 37.89 -2.03
CA SER A 33 -30.97 39.20 -1.46
C SER A 33 -32.37 39.61 -1.93
N ALA A 34 -33.07 40.38 -1.09
CA ALA A 34 -34.39 40.94 -1.41
C ALA A 34 -34.52 42.35 -0.83
N ALA A 35 -34.57 43.33 -1.72
CA ALA A 35 -35.17 44.65 -1.52
C ALA A 35 -35.40 45.25 -2.92
N GLY A 36 -36.49 45.97 -3.13
CA GLY A 36 -36.75 46.63 -4.41
C GLY A 36 -37.29 48.02 -4.22
N LEU A 37 -37.32 48.80 -5.30
CA LEU A 37 -38.27 49.91 -5.49
C LEU A 37 -38.37 50.27 -6.98
N GLN A 38 -39.37 51.07 -7.33
CA GLN A 38 -39.79 51.35 -8.71
C GLN A 38 -39.25 52.70 -9.21
N GLY A 39 -38.97 52.81 -10.51
CA GLY A 39 -38.65 54.09 -11.15
C GLY A 39 -38.40 53.95 -12.66
N THR A 40 -39.29 54.51 -13.48
CA THR A 40 -39.17 54.52 -14.95
C THR A 40 -38.67 55.87 -15.45
N GLY A 41 -37.68 55.92 -16.34
CA GLY A 41 -37.38 57.15 -17.09
C GLY A 41 -36.06 57.16 -17.86
N ALA A 42 -36.16 57.30 -19.19
CA ALA A 42 -35.10 57.57 -20.17
C ALA A 42 -33.97 56.52 -20.31
N PHE A 43 -33.59 56.26 -21.56
CA PHE A 43 -32.29 55.67 -21.89
C PHE A 43 -31.30 56.81 -22.13
N ASP A 44 -30.07 56.63 -21.68
CA ASP A 44 -28.90 56.81 -22.54
C ASP A 44 -27.78 55.87 -22.07
N VAL A 45 -26.98 55.35 -23.00
CA VAL A 45 -25.90 54.40 -22.67
C VAL A 45 -24.67 55.17 -22.21
N VAL A 46 -24.28 54.98 -20.95
CA VAL A 46 -22.92 55.27 -20.49
C VAL A 46 -22.13 53.96 -20.56
N ASP A 47 -21.41 53.77 -21.66
CA ASP A 47 -20.37 52.75 -21.75
C ASP A 47 -19.21 53.17 -20.84
N ALA A 48 -19.16 52.56 -19.66
CA ALA A 48 -18.06 52.67 -18.71
C ALA A 48 -17.29 51.34 -18.69
N SER A 49 -16.68 51.00 -19.83
CA SER A 49 -15.82 49.83 -20.04
C SER A 49 -14.60 49.85 -19.11
N ARG A 50 -14.80 49.40 -17.87
CA ARG A 50 -13.74 48.90 -16.98
C ARG A 50 -13.80 47.39 -16.99
N GLU A 51 -13.01 46.79 -17.87
CA GLU A 51 -12.72 45.36 -17.87
C GLU A 51 -11.96 44.98 -16.59
N PHE A 52 -12.69 44.68 -15.52
CA PHE A 52 -12.14 43.98 -14.36
C PHE A 52 -11.94 42.50 -14.70
N ALA A 53 -10.99 42.24 -15.59
CA ALA A 53 -10.47 40.91 -15.88
C ALA A 53 -9.65 40.43 -14.67
N VAL A 54 -10.32 39.79 -13.71
CA VAL A 54 -9.68 39.12 -12.59
C VAL A 54 -8.97 37.87 -13.12
N SER A 55 -7.72 38.02 -13.54
CA SER A 55 -6.86 36.90 -13.91
C SER A 55 -6.35 36.20 -12.64
N SER A 56 -6.61 34.91 -12.51
CA SER A 56 -6.00 34.07 -11.48
C SER A 56 -4.53 33.82 -11.84
N VAL A 57 -3.66 34.71 -11.36
CA VAL A 57 -2.20 34.52 -11.43
C VAL A 57 -1.81 33.39 -10.48
N ARG A 58 -0.79 32.58 -10.84
CA ARG A 58 -0.25 31.56 -9.94
C ARG A 58 0.53 32.19 -8.80
N ASP A 59 0.55 31.53 -7.66
CA ASP A 59 1.07 32.06 -6.40
C ASP A 59 2.54 32.51 -6.48
N GLU A 60 3.37 31.87 -7.30
CA GLU A 60 4.80 32.23 -7.41
C GLU A 60 5.00 33.56 -8.18
N ARG A 61 3.94 34.12 -8.77
CA ARG A 61 3.94 35.36 -9.57
C ARG A 61 2.90 36.38 -9.08
N ALA A 62 2.32 36.18 -7.90
CA ALA A 62 1.49 37.17 -7.24
C ALA A 62 2.36 38.31 -6.66
N PHE A 63 1.76 39.48 -6.38
CA PHE A 63 2.49 40.63 -5.82
C PHE A 63 3.15 40.33 -4.46
N LEU A 64 2.52 39.48 -3.65
CA LEU A 64 3.24 38.69 -2.65
C LEU A 64 3.35 37.27 -3.20
N GLY A 65 4.51 36.94 -3.74
CA GLY A 65 4.79 35.61 -4.27
C GLY A 65 4.88 34.60 -3.14
N VAL A 66 4.26 33.43 -3.31
CA VAL A 66 4.32 32.34 -2.33
C VAL A 66 4.78 31.06 -3.02
N ALA A 67 5.82 30.44 -2.49
CA ALA A 67 6.25 29.10 -2.88
C ALA A 67 5.95 28.11 -1.74
N THR A 68 5.06 27.16 -2.03
CA THR A 68 4.69 26.03 -1.15
C THR A 68 5.42 24.76 -1.60
N GLY A 69 5.96 23.99 -0.66
CA GLY A 69 6.48 22.64 -0.91
C GLY A 69 5.80 21.60 -0.02
N SER A 70 6.03 20.31 -0.28
CA SER A 70 5.82 19.27 0.73
C SER A 70 6.96 19.30 1.74
N VAL A 71 6.62 19.38 3.01
CA VAL A 71 7.58 19.53 4.11
C VAL A 71 7.79 18.18 4.79
N ARG A 72 9.04 17.85 5.12
CA ARG A 72 9.44 16.62 5.80
C ARG A 72 10.40 16.95 6.94
N GLY A 73 10.19 16.34 8.10
CA GLY A 73 11.05 16.46 9.28
C GLY A 73 10.54 15.60 10.43
N ALA A 74 11.35 15.43 11.47
CA ALA A 74 11.02 14.68 12.68
C ALA A 74 10.42 15.59 13.77
N ASP A 75 10.00 15.00 14.89
CA ASP A 75 9.54 15.75 16.05
C ASP A 75 10.61 16.74 16.55
N GLY A 76 10.23 18.00 16.77
CA GLY A 76 11.14 19.07 17.18
C GLY A 76 12.01 19.69 16.07
N ASP A 77 11.97 19.19 14.82
CA ASP A 77 12.67 19.85 13.70
C ASP A 77 12.06 21.22 13.41
N THR A 78 12.89 22.21 13.07
CA THR A 78 12.44 23.52 12.60
C THR A 78 12.54 23.60 11.08
N VAL A 79 11.41 23.83 10.41
CA VAL A 79 11.24 23.69 8.96
C VAL A 79 10.64 24.95 8.32
N THR A 80 11.06 25.28 7.10
CA THR A 80 10.37 26.28 6.27
C THR A 80 9.07 25.71 5.75
N LEU A 81 7.94 26.34 6.07
CA LEU A 81 6.62 25.94 5.62
C LEU A 81 6.24 26.57 4.28
N VAL A 82 6.53 27.88 4.12
CA VAL A 82 6.40 28.61 2.85
C VAL A 82 7.53 29.62 2.71
N GLN A 83 7.98 29.86 1.47
CA GLN A 83 8.84 30.99 1.14
C GLN A 83 8.01 32.11 0.50
N LEU A 84 8.25 33.34 0.96
CA LEU A 84 7.55 34.54 0.53
C LEU A 84 8.50 35.45 -0.27
N THR A 85 8.00 36.04 -1.35
CA THR A 85 8.76 36.95 -2.22
C THR A 85 7.98 38.25 -2.41
N ASN A 86 8.53 39.39 -2.00
CA ASN A 86 7.89 40.67 -2.29
C ASN A 86 8.09 41.08 -3.77
N GLN A 87 7.00 41.06 -4.55
CA GLN A 87 6.95 41.47 -5.95
C GLN A 87 6.17 42.79 -6.16
N PHE A 88 5.86 43.53 -5.07
CA PHE A 88 5.43 44.92 -5.15
C PHE A 88 6.61 45.84 -5.52
N ASP A 89 6.30 47.03 -6.02
CA ASP A 89 7.24 48.13 -6.29
C ASP A 89 7.60 48.95 -5.02
N GLU A 90 6.94 48.68 -3.90
CA GLU A 90 7.23 49.23 -2.57
C GLU A 90 7.55 48.13 -1.53
N PRO A 91 8.35 48.41 -0.48
CA PRO A 91 8.67 47.44 0.56
C PRO A 91 7.44 47.12 1.44
N LEU A 92 7.31 45.85 1.83
CA LEU A 92 6.39 45.42 2.88
C LEU A 92 7.03 45.73 4.24
N THR A 93 6.37 46.56 5.03
CA THR A 93 6.89 47.16 6.27
C THR A 93 6.39 46.49 7.55
N SER A 94 5.37 45.64 7.44
CA SER A 94 4.93 44.72 8.46
C SER A 94 4.48 43.43 7.79
N LEU A 95 4.91 42.29 8.30
CA LEU A 95 4.48 40.97 7.84
C LEU A 95 4.39 40.02 9.05
N SER A 96 3.41 39.12 9.03
CA SER A 96 3.20 38.10 10.06
C SER A 96 2.54 36.86 9.48
N ALA A 97 2.75 35.70 10.10
CA ALA A 97 2.10 34.44 9.77
C ALA A 97 1.48 33.79 11.03
N GLN A 98 0.35 33.12 10.87
CA GLN A 98 -0.35 32.40 11.93
C GLN A 98 -0.97 31.11 11.38
N ILE A 99 -1.03 30.04 12.19
CA ILE A 99 -1.75 28.81 11.82
C ILE A 99 -3.24 29.01 12.09
N ALA A 100 -4.08 28.69 11.11
CA ALA A 100 -5.54 28.77 11.21
C ALA A 100 -6.16 27.52 11.88
N SER A 101 -5.53 26.36 11.75
CA SER A 101 -5.95 25.10 12.37
C SER A 101 -5.14 24.78 13.64
N SER A 102 -5.82 24.53 14.77
CA SER A 102 -5.18 24.12 16.03
C SER A 102 -4.93 22.61 16.12
N SER A 103 -4.88 21.92 14.98
CA SER A 103 -4.77 20.47 14.86
C SER A 103 -3.99 20.14 13.58
N GLY A 104 -2.70 19.91 13.74
CA GLY A 104 -1.75 19.61 12.67
C GLY A 104 -0.34 19.42 13.25
N PRO A 105 0.61 18.89 12.46
CA PRO A 105 1.95 18.46 12.90
C PRO A 105 2.94 19.58 13.30
N VAL A 106 2.47 20.72 13.80
CA VAL A 106 3.29 21.90 14.10
C VAL A 106 2.99 22.40 15.51
N GLN A 107 4.04 22.71 16.26
CA GLN A 107 3.93 23.13 17.65
C GLN A 107 3.13 24.44 17.79
N PRO A 108 2.06 24.49 18.61
CA PRO A 108 1.26 25.71 18.77
C PRO A 108 2.10 26.90 19.23
N GLY A 109 2.16 27.94 18.39
CA GLY A 109 2.90 29.17 18.66
C GLY A 109 4.39 29.17 18.26
N SER A 110 4.88 28.14 17.57
CA SER A 110 6.27 28.12 17.07
C SER A 110 6.48 28.78 15.70
N VAL A 111 5.46 29.43 15.13
CA VAL A 111 5.57 30.02 13.78
C VAL A 111 6.32 31.34 13.85
N ASP A 112 7.38 31.47 13.06
CA ASP A 112 8.15 32.70 12.85
C ASP A 112 8.09 33.14 11.38
N ALA A 113 8.18 34.44 11.14
CA ALA A 113 8.06 35.06 9.83
C ALA A 113 8.85 36.38 9.75
N PRO A 114 9.40 36.75 8.58
CA PRO A 114 10.20 37.97 8.46
C PRO A 114 9.34 39.22 8.72
N GLU A 115 9.77 40.09 9.64
CA GLU A 115 9.01 41.31 10.01
C GLU A 115 8.70 42.25 8.82
N ARG A 116 9.50 42.18 7.75
CA ARG A 116 9.49 43.06 6.58
C ARG A 116 10.13 42.37 5.36
N LEU A 117 9.80 42.82 4.15
CA LEU A 117 10.45 42.40 2.90
C LEU A 117 10.65 43.60 1.95
N SER A 118 11.90 43.86 1.56
CA SER A 118 12.26 44.84 0.53
C SER A 118 11.75 44.41 -0.85
N VAL A 119 11.74 45.32 -1.83
CA VAL A 119 11.35 45.02 -3.21
C VAL A 119 12.27 43.92 -3.79
N GLY A 120 11.69 42.80 -4.21
CA GLY A 120 12.41 41.63 -4.70
C GLY A 120 13.06 40.75 -3.62
N GLU A 121 12.86 41.05 -2.33
CA GLU A 121 13.41 40.27 -1.22
C GLU A 121 12.56 39.01 -0.94
N THR A 122 13.26 37.92 -0.62
CA THR A 122 12.69 36.62 -0.23
C THR A 122 12.87 36.39 1.27
N GLY A 123 11.86 35.83 1.94
CA GLY A 123 11.99 35.39 3.33
C GLY A 123 11.07 34.21 3.66
N ASP A 124 11.52 33.39 4.60
CA ASP A 124 10.89 32.11 4.94
C ASP A 124 9.95 32.25 6.14
N VAL A 125 8.77 31.64 6.06
CA VAL A 125 7.92 31.36 7.22
C VAL A 125 8.30 29.99 7.75
N THR A 126 8.74 29.91 8.99
CA THR A 126 9.25 28.68 9.61
C THR A 126 8.42 28.26 10.81
N ALA A 127 8.49 26.98 11.19
CA ALA A 127 7.90 26.49 12.43
C ALA A 127 8.59 25.22 12.95
N THR A 128 8.42 24.92 14.23
CA THR A 128 8.85 23.67 14.87
C THR A 128 7.77 22.58 14.71
N LEU A 129 8.15 21.39 14.28
CA LEU A 129 7.25 20.25 14.15
C LEU A 129 6.89 19.65 15.51
N ALA A 130 5.64 19.18 15.62
CA ALA A 130 5.11 18.42 16.75
C ALA A 130 4.42 17.17 16.18
N CYS A 131 5.11 16.04 16.17
CA CYS A 131 4.86 14.94 15.24
C CYS A 131 4.05 13.77 15.82
N ASP A 132 2.85 14.08 16.34
CA ASP A 132 1.84 13.07 16.70
C ASP A 132 1.29 12.33 15.45
N SER A 133 1.16 13.03 14.32
CA SER A 133 0.70 12.47 13.03
C SER A 133 0.96 13.42 11.87
N SER A 134 1.37 12.90 10.70
CA SER A 134 1.43 13.68 9.44
C SER A 134 0.08 14.32 9.07
N GLY A 135 0.09 15.47 8.39
CA GLY A 135 -1.15 16.17 8.05
C GLY A 135 -0.97 17.47 7.27
N THR A 136 -2.04 18.25 7.18
CA THR A 136 -2.08 19.54 6.49
C THR A 136 -2.15 20.69 7.49
N VAL A 137 -1.38 21.74 7.25
CA VAL A 137 -1.28 22.94 8.08
C VAL A 137 -1.75 24.15 7.28
N ASP A 138 -2.82 24.81 7.72
CA ASP A 138 -3.33 26.03 7.08
C ASP A 138 -2.65 27.27 7.68
N ILE A 139 -1.88 27.98 6.87
CA ILE A 139 -1.09 29.14 7.27
C ILE A 139 -1.72 30.39 6.68
N THR A 140 -2.10 31.34 7.52
CA THR A 140 -2.54 32.67 7.11
C THR A 140 -1.41 33.68 7.26
N VAL A 141 -0.99 34.26 6.14
CA VAL A 141 0.02 35.32 6.07
C VAL A 141 -0.68 36.65 5.86
N THR A 142 -0.31 37.66 6.65
CA THR A 142 -0.76 39.05 6.50
C THR A 142 0.44 39.96 6.35
N ALA A 143 0.45 40.80 5.32
CA ALA A 143 1.54 41.73 5.01
C ALA A 143 1.00 43.11 4.57
N SER A 144 1.64 44.18 5.03
CA SER A 144 1.27 45.57 4.79
C SER A 144 2.47 46.43 4.41
N GLY A 145 2.28 47.35 3.47
CA GLY A 145 3.22 48.39 3.08
C GLY A 145 2.58 49.79 3.09
N PRO A 146 3.23 50.80 2.49
CA PRO A 146 2.73 52.18 2.52
C PRO A 146 1.41 52.40 1.77
N ASN A 147 1.13 51.58 0.74
CA ASN A 147 -0.04 51.73 -0.14
C ASN A 147 -0.77 50.41 -0.42
N GLN A 148 -0.37 49.31 0.23
CA GLN A 148 -0.83 47.94 -0.06
C GLN A 148 -1.03 47.10 1.20
N ASP A 149 -2.08 46.29 1.20
CA ASP A 149 -2.39 45.27 2.21
C ASP A 149 -2.69 43.94 1.52
N VAL A 150 -2.14 42.84 2.03
CA VAL A 150 -2.37 41.48 1.55
C VAL A 150 -2.64 40.55 2.72
N ALA A 151 -3.72 39.78 2.64
CA ALA A 151 -3.96 38.62 3.48
C ALA A 151 -4.23 37.40 2.60
N LEU A 152 -3.54 36.30 2.86
CA LEU A 152 -3.69 35.03 2.12
C LEU A 152 -3.57 33.84 3.07
N THR A 153 -4.32 32.78 2.79
CA THR A 153 -4.22 31.50 3.50
C THR A 153 -3.76 30.41 2.53
N ARG A 154 -2.81 29.57 2.94
CA ARG A 154 -2.29 28.44 2.15
C ARG A 154 -2.14 27.19 3.01
N SER A 155 -2.53 26.07 2.43
CA SER A 155 -2.43 24.73 3.03
C SER A 155 -1.09 24.10 2.65
N VAL A 156 -0.29 23.71 3.64
CA VAL A 156 1.00 23.03 3.45
C VAL A 156 0.88 21.58 3.92
N GLN A 157 1.31 20.63 3.09
CA GLN A 157 1.39 19.21 3.48
C GLN A 157 2.70 18.97 4.23
N VAL A 158 2.59 18.44 5.45
CA VAL A 158 3.69 18.17 6.36
C VAL A 158 3.70 16.67 6.69
N GLU A 159 4.76 16.00 6.27
CA GLU A 159 5.00 14.58 6.52
C GLU A 159 5.98 14.43 7.69
N CYS A 160 5.44 13.98 8.82
CA CYS A 160 6.21 13.67 10.02
C CYS A 160 7.02 12.39 9.83
N GLN A 161 8.33 12.52 9.98
CA GLN A 161 9.25 11.41 10.03
C GLN A 161 9.33 10.92 11.47
N THR A 162 8.57 9.88 11.81
CA THR A 162 8.89 9.05 12.98
C THR A 162 10.34 8.62 12.87
N ALA A 163 11.14 8.83 13.92
CA ALA A 163 12.45 8.20 14.02
C ALA A 163 12.25 6.69 13.82
N GLY A 164 12.85 6.13 12.76
CA GLY A 164 12.58 4.74 12.36
C GLY A 164 12.84 3.78 13.51
N VAL A 165 12.15 2.63 13.55
CA VAL A 165 12.15 1.75 14.73
C VAL A 165 13.55 1.30 15.21
N CYS A 166 14.54 1.30 14.29
CA CYS A 166 15.96 1.03 14.54
C CYS A 166 16.85 2.26 14.82
N ALA A 167 16.29 3.45 15.01
CA ALA A 167 17.04 4.65 15.39
C ALA A 167 17.66 4.51 16.79
N GLU A 168 18.81 5.15 17.02
CA GLU A 168 19.48 5.06 18.32
C GLU A 168 18.71 5.84 19.40
N ARG A 169 17.98 5.08 20.24
CA ARG A 169 17.28 5.61 21.42
C ARG A 169 18.30 5.94 22.51
N GLN A 170 18.26 7.17 23.02
CA GLN A 170 19.10 7.60 24.14
C GLN A 170 18.47 7.18 25.48
N LEU A 171 19.31 6.80 26.45
CA LEU A 171 18.85 6.40 27.79
C LEU A 171 18.17 7.58 28.50
N PRO A 172 16.92 7.44 29.00
CA PRO A 172 16.19 8.54 29.64
C PRO A 172 16.97 9.16 30.81
N SER A 173 17.02 10.49 30.83
CA SER A 173 17.76 11.23 31.86
C SER A 173 17.10 11.07 33.23
N GLY A 174 17.81 10.46 34.19
CA GLY A 174 17.26 10.16 35.50
C GLY A 174 18.16 9.25 36.33
N CYS A 175 17.57 8.53 37.28
CA CYS A 175 18.27 7.49 38.02
C CYS A 175 18.37 6.20 37.19
N VAL A 176 19.46 5.45 37.40
CA VAL A 176 19.72 4.15 36.75
C VAL A 176 20.05 3.12 37.82
N ILE A 177 19.46 1.93 37.72
CA ILE A 177 19.73 0.78 38.61
C ILE A 177 20.25 -0.43 37.83
N ASN A 178 21.08 -1.25 38.47
CA ASN A 178 21.78 -2.38 37.86
C ASN A 178 21.17 -3.77 38.18
N SER A 179 19.89 -3.80 38.56
CA SER A 179 19.15 -5.02 38.87
C SER A 179 17.65 -4.81 38.66
N LEU A 180 16.93 -5.88 38.32
CA LEU A 180 15.47 -5.81 38.11
C LEU A 180 14.74 -5.50 39.43
N PRO A 181 13.79 -4.55 39.46
CA PRO A 181 13.01 -4.24 40.65
C PRO A 181 12.02 -5.38 40.97
N LYS A 182 11.61 -5.48 42.24
CA LYS A 182 10.67 -6.52 42.70
C LYS A 182 9.19 -6.18 42.52
N ARG A 183 8.85 -4.92 42.21
CA ARG A 183 7.47 -4.40 42.05
C ARG A 183 7.40 -3.13 41.21
N GLN A 184 8.20 -2.11 41.54
CA GLN A 184 8.24 -0.87 40.77
C GLN A 184 9.64 -0.26 40.82
N SER A 185 10.02 0.42 39.74
CA SER A 185 11.11 1.38 39.66
C SER A 185 10.68 2.48 38.70
N ASP A 186 10.85 3.75 39.09
CA ASP A 186 10.73 4.88 38.14
C ASP A 186 12.11 5.22 37.52
N CYS A 187 13.18 4.55 37.97
CA CYS A 187 14.51 4.56 37.37
C CYS A 187 14.60 3.58 36.19
N SER A 188 15.37 3.95 35.16
CA SER A 188 15.80 3.03 34.10
C SER A 188 16.68 1.90 34.67
N VAL A 189 16.68 0.74 34.03
CA VAL A 189 17.47 -0.43 34.43
C VAL A 189 18.54 -0.73 33.38
N VAL A 190 19.81 -0.80 33.77
CA VAL A 190 20.92 -1.16 32.87
C VAL A 190 21.70 -2.32 33.49
N ILE A 191 21.60 -3.50 32.88
CA ILE A 191 22.31 -4.72 33.30
C ILE A 191 23.42 -5.00 32.30
N ASP A 192 24.62 -4.50 32.61
CA ASP A 192 25.86 -4.76 31.88
C ASP A 192 26.61 -5.95 32.53
N ARG A 193 26.94 -6.99 31.75
CA ARG A 193 27.68 -8.17 32.21
C ARG A 193 28.68 -8.68 31.18
N SER A 194 29.88 -9.06 31.65
CA SER A 194 30.88 -9.74 30.83
C SER A 194 30.56 -11.22 30.54
N GLY A 195 29.55 -11.79 31.18
CA GLY A 195 29.07 -13.15 30.98
C GLY A 195 27.56 -13.19 30.78
N GLN A 196 27.00 -14.39 30.59
CA GLN A 196 25.61 -14.62 30.21
C GLN A 196 24.59 -13.84 31.07
N ILE A 197 23.61 -13.23 30.38
CA ILE A 197 22.39 -12.70 30.99
C ILE A 197 21.31 -13.77 30.88
N ASN A 198 20.64 -14.09 31.99
CA ASN A 198 19.48 -14.96 32.04
C ASN A 198 18.53 -14.39 33.09
N GLU A 199 17.71 -13.43 32.67
CA GLU A 199 16.91 -12.58 33.54
C GLU A 199 15.41 -12.75 33.26
N THR A 200 14.56 -12.41 34.22
CA THR A 200 13.11 -12.60 34.09
C THR A 200 12.34 -11.57 34.89
N LEU A 201 11.69 -10.66 34.17
CA LEU A 201 10.74 -9.69 34.72
C LEU A 201 9.37 -10.39 34.86
N ALA A 202 8.85 -10.48 36.08
CA ALA A 202 7.70 -11.33 36.38
C ALA A 202 6.65 -10.66 37.28
N GLY A 203 5.40 -11.11 37.14
CA GLY A 203 4.28 -10.66 37.96
C GLY A 203 3.84 -9.25 37.59
N ASN A 204 3.41 -8.47 38.58
CA ASN A 204 2.98 -7.09 38.39
C ASN A 204 4.17 -6.18 38.69
N THR A 205 5.10 -6.07 37.74
CA THR A 205 6.32 -5.26 37.89
C THR A 205 6.38 -4.15 36.86
N THR A 206 6.42 -2.89 37.31
CA THR A 206 6.47 -1.71 36.44
C THR A 206 7.86 -1.06 36.45
N ILE A 207 8.37 -0.72 35.28
CA ILE A 207 9.59 0.06 35.10
C ILE A 207 9.21 1.33 34.32
N GLY A 208 9.33 2.48 34.97
CA GLY A 208 8.96 3.79 34.44
C GLY A 208 10.01 4.44 33.53
N GLY A 209 11.22 3.86 33.48
CA GLY A 209 12.28 4.22 32.52
C GLY A 209 12.61 3.06 31.59
N ALA A 210 13.69 3.20 30.81
CA ALA A 210 14.12 2.18 29.83
C ALA A 210 14.76 0.97 30.50
N VAL A 211 14.82 -0.16 29.78
CA VAL A 211 15.50 -1.38 30.21
C VAL A 211 16.55 -1.78 29.19
N GLU A 212 17.80 -1.85 29.59
CA GLU A 212 18.90 -2.31 28.75
C GLU A 212 19.62 -3.54 29.35
N PHE A 213 19.82 -4.54 28.50
CA PHE A 213 20.67 -5.70 28.79
C PHE A 213 21.88 -5.66 27.84
N ARG A 214 23.08 -5.46 28.39
CA ARG A 214 24.34 -5.39 27.63
C ARG A 214 25.22 -6.57 28.02
N SER A 215 25.61 -7.41 27.07
CA SER A 215 26.36 -8.63 27.37
C SER A 215 27.47 -8.95 26.38
N LYS A 216 28.58 -9.54 26.86
CA LYS A 216 29.64 -10.12 26.00
C LYS A 216 29.43 -11.62 25.70
N SER A 217 28.27 -12.15 26.07
CA SER A 217 27.85 -13.54 25.92
C SER A 217 26.31 -13.60 25.79
N GLN A 218 25.72 -14.78 25.68
CA GLN A 218 24.28 -14.93 25.40
C GLN A 218 23.39 -14.08 26.33
N ALA A 219 22.31 -13.50 25.80
CA ALA A 219 21.36 -12.69 26.54
C ALA A 219 19.94 -13.26 26.44
N ARG A 220 19.47 -13.86 27.54
CA ARG A 220 18.18 -14.51 27.66
C ARG A 220 17.28 -13.70 28.59
N VAL A 221 16.19 -13.16 28.07
CA VAL A 221 15.31 -12.21 28.77
C VAL A 221 13.86 -12.67 28.63
N ARG A 222 13.14 -12.74 29.76
CA ARG A 222 11.71 -13.10 29.75
C ARG A 222 10.86 -12.07 30.47
N LEU A 223 9.83 -11.57 29.81
CA LEU A 223 8.78 -10.75 30.41
C LEU A 223 7.52 -11.61 30.54
N ARG A 224 6.93 -11.67 31.74
CA ARG A 224 5.71 -12.48 31.96
C ARG A 224 4.80 -11.98 33.09
N GLY A 225 3.50 -12.18 32.92
CA GLY A 225 2.48 -11.84 33.90
C GLY A 225 1.77 -10.55 33.53
N ASN A 226 2.01 -9.47 34.29
CA ASN A 226 1.48 -8.13 34.03
C ASN A 226 2.62 -7.10 34.19
N ALA A 227 3.75 -7.34 33.51
CA ALA A 227 4.93 -6.50 33.61
C ALA A 227 4.91 -5.39 32.55
N LEU A 228 5.29 -4.19 32.95
CA LEU A 228 5.21 -2.98 32.13
C LEU A 228 6.58 -2.29 32.05
N ILE A 229 7.03 -1.95 30.85
CA ILE A 229 8.13 -1.02 30.59
C ILE A 229 7.53 0.18 29.86
N ARG A 230 7.70 1.39 30.41
CA ARG A 230 7.14 2.62 29.81
C ARG A 230 7.98 3.23 28.69
N GLU A 231 9.26 2.93 28.70
CA GLU A 231 10.19 3.32 27.66
C GLU A 231 10.55 2.08 26.84
N TYR A 232 11.74 2.06 26.22
CA TYR A 232 12.18 0.97 25.37
C TYR A 232 12.80 -0.21 26.15
N LEU A 233 12.79 -1.38 25.51
CA LEU A 233 13.62 -2.53 25.87
C LEU A 233 14.75 -2.70 24.84
N LYS A 234 16.01 -2.61 25.27
CA LYS A 234 17.20 -2.87 24.44
C LYS A 234 17.95 -4.10 24.92
N ILE A 235 18.34 -4.98 23.99
CA ILE A 235 19.26 -6.09 24.24
C ILE A 235 20.40 -5.98 23.24
N ASP A 236 21.63 -5.90 23.75
CA ASP A 236 22.86 -5.67 22.97
C ASP A 236 23.91 -6.73 23.35
N THR A 237 24.25 -7.60 22.41
CA THR A 237 25.33 -8.59 22.59
C THR A 237 25.81 -9.22 21.28
N PRO A 238 27.13 -9.43 21.07
CA PRO A 238 27.65 -10.16 19.90
C PRO A 238 27.36 -11.68 19.92
N SER A 239 26.52 -12.15 20.85
CA SER A 239 26.13 -13.55 21.05
C SER A 239 24.61 -13.71 20.98
N GLN A 240 24.13 -14.95 21.05
CA GLN A 240 22.70 -15.26 20.92
C GLN A 240 21.80 -14.45 21.87
N ILE A 241 20.70 -13.93 21.35
CA ILE A 241 19.59 -13.33 22.10
C ILE A 241 18.41 -14.32 22.12
N ASP A 242 17.85 -14.56 23.30
CA ASP A 242 16.52 -15.16 23.45
C ASP A 242 15.61 -14.15 24.16
N LEU A 243 14.65 -13.54 23.45
CA LEU A 243 13.60 -12.71 24.03
C LEU A 243 12.26 -13.42 23.99
N SER A 244 11.55 -13.45 25.12
CA SER A 244 10.19 -13.98 25.22
C SER A 244 9.31 -13.03 26.03
N VAL A 245 8.27 -12.48 25.41
CA VAL A 245 7.37 -11.45 25.95
C VAL A 245 5.94 -12.00 25.93
N LYS A 246 5.38 -12.33 27.10
CA LYS A 246 4.16 -13.17 27.17
C LYS A 246 3.16 -12.75 28.24
N ASN A 247 1.89 -13.12 28.02
CA ASN A 247 0.74 -12.76 28.85
C ASN A 247 0.45 -11.25 28.76
N ASN A 248 -0.11 -10.62 29.79
CA ASN A 248 -0.49 -9.20 29.77
C ASN A 248 0.72 -8.25 29.96
N THR A 249 1.82 -8.52 29.27
CA THR A 249 3.02 -7.68 29.29
C THR A 249 2.94 -6.56 28.27
N ALA A 250 3.50 -5.40 28.59
CA ALA A 250 3.49 -4.25 27.71
C ALA A 250 4.86 -3.55 27.70
N ILE A 251 5.24 -3.08 26.52
CA ILE A 251 6.40 -2.22 26.28
C ILE A 251 5.86 -1.01 25.49
N GLU A 252 5.79 0.16 26.13
CA GLU A 252 5.10 1.34 25.56
C GLU A 252 5.94 2.04 24.48
N ASN A 253 7.28 1.93 24.52
CA ASN A 253 8.19 2.60 23.59
C ASN A 253 9.20 1.65 22.89
N GLY A 254 8.72 0.50 22.43
CA GLY A 254 9.39 -0.36 21.45
C GLY A 254 10.54 -1.25 21.95
N VAL A 255 11.00 -2.13 21.07
CA VAL A 255 12.09 -3.09 21.32
C VAL A 255 13.24 -2.91 20.33
N THR A 256 14.49 -3.06 20.79
CA THR A 256 15.70 -3.07 19.95
C THR A 256 16.60 -4.23 20.33
N LEU A 257 16.80 -5.18 19.42
CA LEU A 257 17.68 -6.35 19.58
C LEU A 257 18.88 -6.20 18.63
N SER A 258 20.09 -6.05 19.17
CA SER A 258 21.31 -5.93 18.38
C SER A 258 22.26 -7.09 18.70
N SER A 259 22.58 -7.90 17.69
CA SER A 259 23.49 -9.03 17.84
C SER A 259 24.20 -9.38 16.55
N SER A 260 25.42 -9.94 16.62
CA SER A 260 26.11 -10.55 15.48
C SER A 260 25.92 -12.08 15.45
N SER A 261 24.82 -12.58 16.02
CA SER A 261 24.54 -14.01 16.23
C SER A 261 23.04 -14.28 16.18
N ALA A 262 22.59 -15.48 16.57
CA ALA A 262 21.18 -15.84 16.51
C ALA A 262 20.29 -14.97 17.40
N VAL A 263 19.13 -14.53 16.90
CA VAL A 263 18.10 -13.81 17.66
C VAL A 263 16.81 -14.60 17.58
N ASP A 264 16.33 -15.08 18.73
CA ASP A 264 15.01 -15.68 18.90
C ASP A 264 14.10 -14.67 19.61
N CYS A 265 13.01 -14.27 18.97
CA CYS A 265 12.10 -13.23 19.43
C CYS A 265 10.65 -13.75 19.42
N GLU A 266 10.12 -14.03 20.60
CA GLU A 266 8.80 -14.62 20.82
C GLU A 266 7.88 -13.62 21.55
N VAL A 267 6.77 -13.23 20.93
CA VAL A 267 5.82 -12.25 21.47
C VAL A 267 4.39 -12.81 21.50
N SER A 268 3.68 -12.57 22.59
CA SER A 268 2.26 -12.93 22.80
C SER A 268 1.60 -11.90 23.73
N SER A 269 1.83 -10.63 23.40
CA SER A 269 1.40 -9.44 24.16
C SER A 269 1.59 -8.16 23.32
N THR A 270 1.32 -7.00 23.92
CA THR A 270 1.50 -5.68 23.27
C THR A 270 2.96 -5.19 23.32
N ILE A 271 3.43 -4.65 22.19
CA ILE A 271 4.64 -3.81 22.05
C ILE A 271 4.26 -2.63 21.16
N SER A 272 4.09 -1.45 21.76
CA SER A 272 3.90 -0.20 21.01
C SER A 272 5.23 0.40 20.59
N ASN A 273 5.23 1.22 19.53
CA ASN A 273 6.40 1.78 18.87
C ASN A 273 7.38 0.73 18.30
N GLY A 274 6.86 -0.45 17.93
CA GLY A 274 7.49 -1.43 17.04
C GLY A 274 8.66 -2.24 17.59
N VAL A 275 9.24 -3.08 16.71
CA VAL A 275 10.39 -3.95 17.00
C VAL A 275 11.51 -3.76 15.97
N CYS A 276 12.72 -3.48 16.43
CA CYS A 276 13.94 -3.53 15.63
C CYS A 276 14.80 -4.75 15.98
N ILE A 277 15.30 -5.44 14.97
CA ILE A 277 16.36 -6.44 15.08
C ILE A 277 17.50 -6.04 14.13
N SER A 278 18.70 -5.77 14.65
CA SER A 278 19.85 -5.30 13.87
C SER A 278 21.02 -6.28 13.87
N ASP A 279 21.74 -6.32 12.74
CA ASP A 279 23.03 -6.99 12.52
C ASP A 279 23.05 -8.52 12.71
N ALA A 280 21.87 -9.12 12.94
CA ALA A 280 21.70 -10.50 13.40
C ALA A 280 22.37 -11.52 12.49
N GLY A 281 22.75 -12.66 13.07
CA GLY A 281 23.14 -13.85 12.32
C GLY A 281 21.90 -14.47 11.67
N GLN A 282 21.21 -15.33 12.42
CA GLN A 282 19.91 -15.88 12.04
C GLN A 282 18.82 -15.29 12.94
N VAL A 283 17.66 -14.96 12.38
CA VAL A 283 16.52 -14.42 13.14
C VAL A 283 15.37 -15.40 13.11
N THR A 284 14.79 -15.69 14.28
CA THR A 284 13.46 -16.29 14.41
C THR A 284 12.54 -15.26 15.05
N LEU A 285 11.41 -14.97 14.40
CA LEU A 285 10.35 -14.10 14.91
C LEU A 285 9.06 -14.91 15.01
N SER A 286 8.44 -14.93 16.19
CA SER A 286 7.13 -15.54 16.44
C SER A 286 6.23 -14.54 17.15
N ALA A 287 5.05 -14.26 16.60
CA ALA A 287 4.03 -13.44 17.22
C ALA A 287 2.69 -14.21 17.21
N THR A 288 2.18 -14.52 18.40
CA THR A 288 1.00 -15.39 18.58
C THR A 288 0.03 -14.71 19.56
N GLY A 289 -1.08 -14.18 19.06
CA GLY A 289 -1.99 -13.33 19.85
C GLY A 289 -1.34 -12.01 20.31
N ALA A 290 -0.52 -11.39 19.45
CA ALA A 290 0.31 -10.24 19.78
C ALA A 290 -0.17 -8.93 19.11
N GLU A 291 0.23 -7.81 19.69
CA GLU A 291 -0.09 -6.46 19.20
C GLU A 291 1.23 -5.67 19.05
N LEU A 292 1.80 -5.71 17.85
CA LEU A 292 3.03 -5.01 17.48
C LEU A 292 2.65 -3.67 16.82
N ASP A 293 2.17 -2.75 17.65
CA ASP A 293 1.73 -1.42 17.24
C ASP A 293 2.94 -0.56 16.82
N GLY A 294 3.24 -0.57 15.52
CA GLY A 294 4.38 0.09 14.91
C GLY A 294 5.11 -0.79 13.89
N ALA A 295 6.14 -0.25 13.24
CA ALA A 295 6.91 -0.99 12.25
C ALA A 295 7.75 -2.10 12.89
N VAL A 296 7.88 -3.23 12.20
CA VAL A 296 8.82 -4.31 12.53
C VAL A 296 9.93 -4.31 11.48
N SER A 297 11.18 -4.12 11.90
CA SER A 297 12.35 -4.02 11.02
C SER A 297 13.40 -5.05 11.42
N VAL A 298 13.79 -5.90 10.47
CA VAL A 298 14.75 -6.99 10.69
C VAL A 298 15.89 -6.90 9.68
N THR A 299 17.12 -6.71 10.17
CA THR A 299 18.35 -6.77 9.38
C THR A 299 19.16 -8.01 9.78
N SER A 300 19.52 -8.83 8.79
CA SER A 300 20.14 -10.14 8.98
C SER A 300 21.33 -10.38 8.03
N THR A 301 22.42 -10.89 8.58
CA THR A 301 23.65 -11.30 7.88
C THR A 301 23.60 -12.75 7.38
N ASP A 302 22.63 -13.55 7.84
CA ASP A 302 22.24 -14.85 7.29
C ASP A 302 20.71 -14.88 7.13
N GLN A 303 19.98 -15.80 7.77
CA GLN A 303 18.57 -16.11 7.44
C GLN A 303 17.56 -15.44 8.37
N VAL A 304 16.36 -15.14 7.86
CA VAL A 304 15.21 -14.70 8.66
C VAL A 304 14.07 -15.71 8.51
N THR A 305 13.60 -16.25 9.63
CA THR A 305 12.40 -17.08 9.71
C THR A 305 11.33 -16.36 10.53
N VAL A 306 10.27 -15.94 9.88
CA VAL A 306 9.01 -15.58 10.53
C VAL A 306 8.28 -16.90 10.76
N ALA A 307 8.35 -17.41 11.99
CA ALA A 307 7.94 -18.75 12.35
C ALA A 307 6.44 -18.86 12.61
N GLU A 308 5.85 -17.84 13.24
CA GLU A 308 4.42 -17.66 13.45
C GLU A 308 4.10 -16.17 13.36
N LEU A 309 3.07 -15.79 12.60
CA LEU A 309 2.29 -14.56 12.81
C LEU A 309 0.82 -14.99 12.85
N VAL A 310 0.32 -15.32 14.04
CA VAL A 310 -1.01 -15.92 14.23
C VAL A 310 -1.81 -15.08 15.23
N ASP A 311 -3.10 -14.86 14.98
CA ASP A 311 -4.01 -14.02 15.79
C ASP A 311 -3.44 -12.62 16.12
N SER A 312 -2.56 -12.07 15.27
CA SER A 312 -1.69 -10.95 15.63
C SER A 312 -1.91 -9.71 14.75
N THR A 313 -1.70 -8.53 15.35
CA THR A 313 -1.64 -7.26 14.61
C THR A 313 -0.20 -6.74 14.60
N THR A 314 0.27 -6.28 13.44
CA THR A 314 1.57 -5.63 13.29
C THR A 314 1.49 -4.49 12.28
N GLY A 315 2.24 -3.42 12.51
CA GLY A 315 2.50 -2.42 11.47
C GLY A 315 3.40 -2.96 10.34
N PRO A 316 3.93 -2.08 9.46
CA PRO A 316 4.73 -2.48 8.31
C PRO A 316 5.93 -3.36 8.68
N LEU A 317 6.12 -4.45 7.93
CA LEU A 317 7.16 -5.45 8.16
C LEU A 317 8.27 -5.32 7.11
N THR A 318 9.44 -4.86 7.52
CA THR A 318 10.63 -4.71 6.67
C THR A 318 11.69 -5.74 7.02
N ILE A 319 12.21 -6.46 6.03
CA ILE A 319 13.26 -7.48 6.19
C ILE A 319 14.37 -7.24 5.16
N ASP A 320 15.62 -7.09 5.61
CA ASP A 320 16.82 -7.17 4.76
C ASP A 320 17.71 -8.33 5.23
N ALA A 321 17.81 -9.39 4.44
CA ALA A 321 18.56 -10.60 4.75
C ALA A 321 19.64 -10.90 3.69
N LYS A 322 20.86 -11.24 4.13
CA LYS A 322 21.91 -11.73 3.22
C LYS A 322 21.85 -13.24 2.96
N GLY A 323 20.95 -13.96 3.65
CA GLY A 323 20.53 -15.32 3.36
C GLY A 323 19.12 -15.39 2.78
N GLN A 324 18.37 -16.42 3.19
CA GLN A 324 16.96 -16.63 2.80
C GLN A 324 15.99 -15.93 3.77
N VAL A 325 14.78 -15.62 3.30
CA VAL A 325 13.65 -15.17 4.14
C VAL A 325 12.51 -16.17 4.02
N LYS A 326 12.01 -16.68 5.15
CA LYS A 326 10.91 -17.64 5.17
C LYS A 326 9.80 -17.25 6.13
N PHE A 327 8.58 -17.24 5.64
CA PHE A 327 7.35 -17.21 6.44
C PHE A 327 6.80 -18.63 6.52
N ASN A 328 6.69 -19.18 7.72
CA ASN A 328 6.15 -20.53 7.94
C ASN A 328 4.62 -20.52 7.96
N GLU A 329 4.02 -19.59 8.70
CA GLU A 329 2.58 -19.42 8.84
C GLU A 329 2.29 -17.93 9.17
N VAL A 330 1.40 -17.30 8.40
CA VAL A 330 0.88 -15.95 8.64
C VAL A 330 -0.64 -16.02 8.52
N ASN A 331 -1.35 -16.08 9.65
CA ASN A 331 -2.71 -16.63 9.73
C ASN A 331 -3.60 -15.81 10.69
N GLU A 332 -4.86 -15.60 10.33
CA GLU A 332 -5.87 -14.81 11.10
C GLU A 332 -5.34 -13.46 11.64
N SER A 333 -4.40 -12.85 10.92
CA SER A 333 -3.59 -11.70 11.36
C SER A 333 -3.82 -10.46 10.49
N SER A 334 -3.44 -9.29 11.03
CA SER A 334 -3.42 -8.01 10.32
C SER A 334 -1.98 -7.48 10.26
N VAL A 335 -1.43 -7.40 9.05
CA VAL A 335 -0.06 -6.94 8.77
C VAL A 335 -0.13 -5.63 7.98
N GLY A 336 0.81 -4.70 8.21
CA GLY A 336 1.01 -3.55 7.33
C GLY A 336 1.58 -3.96 5.96
N ASP A 337 2.22 -3.01 5.27
CA ASP A 337 2.99 -3.33 4.06
C ASP A 337 4.16 -4.27 4.40
N ILE A 338 4.43 -5.25 3.53
CA ILE A 338 5.52 -6.22 3.68
C ILE A 338 6.61 -5.88 2.65
N SER A 339 7.81 -5.55 3.11
CA SER A 339 8.96 -5.20 2.26
C SER A 339 10.15 -6.13 2.54
N ILE A 340 10.52 -6.95 1.56
CA ILE A 340 11.55 -7.99 1.72
C ILE A 340 12.69 -7.75 0.73
N LYS A 341 13.92 -7.77 1.24
CA LYS A 341 15.16 -7.85 0.47
C LYS A 341 15.93 -9.10 0.89
N ALA A 342 16.26 -9.96 -0.07
CA ALA A 342 16.95 -11.22 0.17
C ALA A 342 18.05 -11.46 -0.87
N SER A 343 19.25 -11.80 -0.40
CA SER A 343 20.34 -12.24 -1.31
C SER A 343 20.22 -13.72 -1.71
N ASN A 344 19.19 -14.43 -1.23
CA ASN A 344 18.82 -15.78 -1.60
C ASN A 344 17.27 -15.88 -1.64
N GLN A 345 16.71 -17.09 -1.56
CA GLN A 345 15.27 -17.34 -1.72
C GLN A 345 14.36 -16.60 -0.71
N VAL A 346 13.15 -16.27 -1.16
CA VAL A 346 12.03 -15.80 -0.32
C VAL A 346 10.87 -16.79 -0.44
N GLY A 347 10.32 -17.25 0.68
CA GLY A 347 9.25 -18.24 0.70
C GLY A 347 8.14 -17.95 1.71
N PHE A 348 6.90 -17.87 1.24
CA PHE A 348 5.69 -17.94 2.06
C PHE A 348 5.13 -19.36 1.96
N ASN A 349 5.12 -20.08 3.08
CA ASN A 349 4.53 -21.41 3.17
C ASN A 349 2.99 -21.35 3.15
N GLU A 350 2.42 -20.50 4.00
CA GLU A 350 0.99 -20.24 4.10
C GLU A 350 0.78 -18.77 4.49
N LEU A 351 -0.06 -18.08 3.72
CA LEU A 351 -0.51 -16.71 3.97
C LEU A 351 -2.04 -16.69 3.93
N SER A 352 -2.66 -16.50 5.09
CA SER A 352 -4.11 -16.49 5.34
C SER A 352 -4.48 -15.34 6.28
N ALA A 353 -4.05 -14.14 5.88
CA ALA A 353 -4.10 -12.92 6.69
C ALA A 353 -4.52 -11.70 5.85
N THR A 354 -4.83 -10.59 6.53
CA THR A 354 -4.98 -9.28 5.88
C THR A 354 -3.62 -8.58 5.86
N THR A 355 -3.18 -8.09 4.69
CA THR A 355 -1.92 -7.36 4.54
C THR A 355 -2.09 -6.08 3.72
N GLY A 356 -1.17 -5.14 3.89
CA GLY A 356 -0.96 -4.04 2.94
C GLY A 356 -0.36 -4.52 1.61
N ALA A 357 0.39 -3.65 0.94
CA ALA A 357 1.17 -4.02 -0.25
C ALA A 357 2.29 -5.01 0.08
N ILE A 358 2.70 -5.84 -0.89
CA ILE A 358 3.80 -6.80 -0.73
C ILE A 358 4.87 -6.51 -1.78
N SER A 359 6.11 -6.26 -1.35
CA SER A 359 7.26 -6.00 -2.24
C SER A 359 8.40 -6.94 -1.88
N VAL A 360 8.93 -7.66 -2.88
CA VAL A 360 10.00 -8.66 -2.73
C VAL A 360 11.10 -8.41 -3.76
N ASP A 361 12.30 -8.08 -3.28
CA ASP A 361 13.54 -8.09 -4.08
C ASP A 361 14.41 -9.27 -3.65
N SER A 362 14.49 -10.29 -4.51
CA SER A 362 15.21 -11.54 -4.27
C SER A 362 16.30 -11.77 -5.31
N LYS A 363 17.51 -12.13 -4.86
CA LYS A 363 18.57 -12.65 -5.75
C LYS A 363 18.53 -14.18 -5.88
N GLY A 364 17.45 -14.81 -5.43
CA GLY A 364 17.14 -16.21 -5.62
C GLY A 364 15.73 -16.42 -6.21
N GLN A 365 15.08 -17.51 -5.78
CA GLN A 365 13.68 -17.80 -6.13
C GLN A 365 12.70 -17.07 -5.18
N VAL A 366 11.48 -16.81 -5.64
CA VAL A 366 10.39 -16.31 -4.79
C VAL A 366 9.21 -17.27 -4.89
N LYS A 367 8.70 -17.76 -3.76
CA LYS A 367 7.60 -18.71 -3.74
C LYS A 367 6.51 -18.30 -2.74
N PHE A 368 5.30 -18.12 -3.23
CA PHE A 368 4.08 -18.09 -2.43
C PHE A 368 3.40 -19.45 -2.62
N ASN A 369 3.71 -20.40 -1.75
CA ASN A 369 3.29 -21.80 -1.89
C ASN A 369 1.77 -21.96 -1.78
N ARG A 370 1.12 -21.11 -0.96
CA ARG A 370 -0.33 -21.01 -0.80
C ARG A 370 -0.71 -19.68 -0.14
N VAL A 371 -1.55 -18.90 -0.80
CA VAL A 371 -2.21 -17.68 -0.31
C VAL A 371 -3.71 -17.98 -0.19
N ALA A 372 -4.21 -18.25 1.01
CA ALA A 372 -5.50 -18.92 1.24
C ALA A 372 -6.46 -18.09 2.10
N GLY A 373 -7.61 -17.68 1.56
CA GLY A 373 -8.55 -16.79 2.25
C GLY A 373 -7.93 -15.46 2.70
N ALA A 374 -6.83 -15.03 2.07
CA ALA A 374 -6.09 -13.82 2.41
C ALA A 374 -6.74 -12.56 1.81
N SER A 375 -6.38 -11.40 2.35
CA SER A 375 -6.79 -10.09 1.82
C SER A 375 -5.56 -9.18 1.69
N VAL A 376 -4.99 -9.10 0.49
CA VAL A 376 -3.82 -8.25 0.20
C VAL A 376 -4.32 -6.98 -0.48
N SER A 377 -4.47 -5.88 0.28
CA SER A 377 -5.16 -4.68 -0.19
C SER A 377 -4.32 -3.74 -1.07
N GLY A 378 -3.03 -4.03 -1.22
CA GLY A 378 -2.10 -3.29 -2.08
C GLY A 378 -1.56 -4.17 -3.22
N PRO A 379 -0.76 -3.61 -4.13
CA PRO A 379 -0.11 -4.39 -5.17
C PRO A 379 0.90 -5.38 -4.59
N ILE A 380 1.10 -6.49 -5.31
CA ILE A 380 2.15 -7.48 -5.07
C ILE A 380 3.21 -7.29 -6.15
N SER A 381 4.42 -6.86 -5.77
CA SER A 381 5.55 -6.62 -6.67
C SER A 381 6.70 -7.57 -6.34
N ILE A 382 7.07 -8.41 -7.31
CA ILE A 382 8.10 -9.44 -7.15
C ILE A 382 9.21 -9.21 -8.18
N THR A 383 10.43 -8.94 -7.69
CA THR A 383 11.67 -8.94 -8.49
C THR A 383 12.53 -10.13 -8.05
N ALA A 384 12.89 -11.01 -8.98
CA ALA A 384 13.60 -12.26 -8.69
C ALA A 384 14.73 -12.57 -9.69
N SER A 385 15.93 -12.87 -9.20
CA SER A 385 17.02 -13.42 -10.05
C SER A 385 16.91 -14.94 -10.27
N GLY A 386 15.69 -15.47 -10.25
CA GLY A 386 15.37 -16.90 -10.35
C GLY A 386 13.87 -17.12 -10.43
N GLN A 387 13.47 -18.40 -10.39
CA GLN A 387 12.07 -18.83 -10.52
C GLN A 387 11.12 -18.11 -9.55
N VAL A 388 9.96 -17.67 -10.05
CA VAL A 388 8.83 -17.19 -9.26
C VAL A 388 7.70 -18.21 -9.34
N ASP A 389 7.19 -18.64 -8.19
CA ASP A 389 5.95 -19.41 -8.09
C ASP A 389 4.95 -18.65 -7.21
N PHE A 390 3.75 -18.40 -7.72
CA PHE A 390 2.67 -17.73 -6.99
C PHE A 390 1.39 -18.59 -7.05
N ASN A 391 0.85 -18.96 -5.90
CA ASN A 391 -0.37 -19.77 -5.78
C ASN A 391 -1.34 -19.12 -4.80
N THR A 392 -2.54 -18.74 -5.27
CA THR A 392 -3.61 -18.13 -4.47
C THR A 392 -4.91 -18.94 -4.59
N ASP A 393 -5.49 -19.32 -3.45
CA ASP A 393 -6.66 -20.21 -3.39
C ASP A 393 -7.71 -19.76 -2.35
N GLN A 394 -8.80 -20.51 -2.26
CA GLN A 394 -9.78 -20.44 -1.15
C GLN A 394 -10.39 -19.05 -0.94
N ASN A 395 -10.89 -18.42 -2.00
CA ASN A 395 -11.52 -17.09 -1.99
C ASN A 395 -10.59 -15.94 -1.52
N SER A 396 -9.26 -16.12 -1.60
CA SER A 396 -8.31 -15.01 -1.42
C SER A 396 -8.61 -13.86 -2.36
N THR A 397 -8.50 -12.62 -1.87
CA THR A 397 -8.51 -11.40 -2.68
C THR A 397 -7.15 -10.73 -2.59
N VAL A 398 -6.47 -10.54 -3.72
CA VAL A 398 -5.16 -9.86 -3.78
C VAL A 398 -5.20 -8.72 -4.79
N GLY A 399 -4.47 -7.64 -4.54
CA GLY A 399 -4.32 -6.54 -5.50
C GLY A 399 -3.52 -6.91 -6.76
N PRO A 400 -3.19 -5.92 -7.62
CA PRO A 400 -2.46 -6.13 -8.87
C PRO A 400 -1.12 -6.84 -8.65
N LEU A 401 -0.80 -7.80 -9.52
CA LEU A 401 0.39 -8.64 -9.40
C LEU A 401 1.39 -8.28 -10.50
N THR A 402 2.59 -7.83 -10.12
CA THR A 402 3.69 -7.51 -11.04
C THR A 402 4.90 -8.40 -10.76
N VAL A 403 5.40 -9.07 -11.79
CA VAL A 403 6.57 -9.97 -11.73
C VAL A 403 7.65 -9.56 -12.72
N ASP A 404 8.87 -9.42 -12.22
CA ASP A 404 10.13 -9.21 -12.95
C ASP A 404 11.07 -10.36 -12.55
N SER A 405 11.40 -11.24 -13.49
CA SER A 405 12.12 -12.48 -13.20
C SER A 405 13.21 -12.81 -14.21
N SER A 406 14.41 -13.19 -13.75
CA SER A 406 15.41 -13.82 -14.60
C SER A 406 15.29 -15.36 -14.63
N GLY A 407 14.11 -15.91 -14.37
CA GLY A 407 13.81 -17.35 -14.40
C GLY A 407 12.42 -17.64 -14.97
N GLN A 408 11.91 -18.85 -14.72
CA GLN A 408 10.52 -19.21 -15.02
C GLN A 408 9.56 -18.50 -14.06
N VAL A 409 8.33 -18.22 -14.52
CA VAL A 409 7.27 -17.61 -13.71
C VAL A 409 6.03 -18.50 -13.80
N ASN A 410 5.57 -19.04 -12.68
CA ASN A 410 4.31 -19.78 -12.59
C ASN A 410 3.34 -18.99 -11.70
N ILE A 411 2.20 -18.59 -12.23
CA ILE A 411 1.13 -17.89 -11.51
C ILE A 411 -0.11 -18.77 -11.56
N SER A 412 -0.69 -19.05 -10.40
CA SER A 412 -1.86 -19.91 -10.25
C SER A 412 -2.88 -19.27 -9.31
N ALA A 413 -4.13 -19.22 -9.74
CA ALA A 413 -5.26 -18.76 -8.94
C ALA A 413 -6.43 -19.75 -9.06
N GLY A 414 -7.17 -19.99 -7.97
CA GLY A 414 -8.36 -20.83 -8.04
C GLY A 414 -9.23 -20.92 -6.79
N GLY A 415 -10.30 -21.70 -6.85
CA GLY A 415 -11.19 -21.95 -5.71
C GLY A 415 -11.83 -20.68 -5.15
N GLY A 416 -12.39 -19.85 -6.04
CA GLY A 416 -12.99 -18.54 -5.77
C GLY A 416 -11.99 -17.38 -5.65
N ALA A 417 -10.69 -17.60 -5.85
CA ALA A 417 -9.69 -16.54 -5.70
C ALA A 417 -9.87 -15.40 -6.72
N THR A 418 -9.53 -14.17 -6.31
CA THR A 418 -9.63 -12.96 -7.13
C THR A 418 -8.36 -12.15 -7.07
N ILE A 419 -7.80 -11.81 -8.23
CA ILE A 419 -6.73 -10.83 -8.41
C ILE A 419 -7.41 -9.53 -8.86
N ASP A 420 -7.65 -8.61 -7.92
CA ASP A 420 -8.26 -7.29 -8.16
C ASP A 420 -7.24 -6.33 -8.80
N GLY A 421 -6.86 -6.67 -10.03
CA GLY A 421 -5.80 -6.02 -10.76
C GLY A 421 -5.37 -6.80 -11.99
N GLU A 422 -4.47 -6.19 -12.74
CA GLU A 422 -3.77 -6.82 -13.85
C GLU A 422 -2.73 -7.82 -13.32
N ILE A 423 -2.53 -8.91 -14.05
CA ILE A 423 -1.38 -9.81 -13.89
C ILE A 423 -0.33 -9.38 -14.92
N ALA A 424 0.70 -8.67 -14.47
CA ALA A 424 1.76 -8.12 -15.31
C ALA A 424 3.08 -8.88 -15.11
N VAL A 425 3.54 -9.62 -16.13
CA VAL A 425 4.89 -10.17 -16.20
C VAL A 425 5.72 -9.28 -17.12
N VAL A 426 6.73 -8.61 -16.56
CA VAL A 426 7.49 -7.53 -17.22
C VAL A 426 8.75 -8.03 -17.92
N ASP A 427 9.41 -9.03 -17.35
CA ASP A 427 10.40 -9.87 -18.02
C ASP A 427 10.40 -11.26 -17.35
N ALA A 428 10.76 -12.27 -18.14
CA ALA A 428 10.97 -13.63 -17.69
C ALA A 428 12.17 -14.26 -18.41
N GLY A 429 13.17 -14.70 -17.63
CA GLY A 429 14.33 -15.45 -18.13
C GLY A 429 14.01 -16.90 -18.53
N GLY A 430 12.73 -17.28 -18.55
CA GLY A 430 12.25 -18.62 -18.87
C GLY A 430 10.74 -18.62 -19.13
N GLN A 431 10.17 -19.81 -19.29
CA GLN A 431 8.74 -20.02 -19.53
C GLN A 431 7.86 -19.30 -18.49
N VAL A 432 6.81 -18.65 -18.97
CA VAL A 432 5.72 -18.08 -18.18
C VAL A 432 4.52 -19.01 -18.29
N ALA A 433 3.96 -19.42 -17.15
CA ALA A 433 2.70 -20.16 -17.08
C ALA A 433 1.73 -19.38 -16.18
N ILE A 434 0.52 -19.10 -16.68
CA ILE A 434 -0.56 -18.48 -15.93
C ILE A 434 -1.77 -19.41 -15.97
N THR A 435 -2.26 -19.84 -14.82
CA THR A 435 -3.41 -20.74 -14.68
C THR A 435 -4.47 -20.12 -13.78
N LEU A 436 -5.68 -19.94 -14.30
CA LEU A 436 -6.86 -19.43 -13.59
C LEU A 436 -7.93 -20.53 -13.61
N THR A 437 -8.35 -21.04 -12.44
CA THR A 437 -9.29 -22.18 -12.36
C THR A 437 -10.32 -21.98 -11.24
N ASP A 438 -11.57 -21.63 -11.57
CA ASP A 438 -12.53 -21.03 -10.62
C ASP A 438 -11.94 -19.77 -9.96
N SER A 439 -11.55 -18.78 -10.79
CA SER A 439 -10.93 -17.54 -10.31
C SER A 439 -11.12 -16.34 -11.25
N ASN A 440 -10.90 -15.14 -10.73
CA ASN A 440 -11.05 -13.89 -11.49
C ASN A 440 -9.76 -13.08 -11.51
N SER A 441 -9.45 -12.43 -12.64
CA SER A 441 -8.45 -11.35 -12.72
C SER A 441 -9.02 -10.16 -13.52
N ARG A 442 -8.41 -8.98 -13.44
CA ARG A 442 -8.87 -7.82 -14.22
C ARG A 442 -8.27 -7.70 -15.62
N GLY A 443 -7.27 -8.51 -15.98
CA GLY A 443 -6.50 -8.36 -17.22
C GLY A 443 -5.13 -9.02 -17.10
N ILE A 444 -4.48 -9.30 -18.23
CA ILE A 444 -3.20 -9.99 -18.27
C ILE A 444 -2.25 -9.29 -19.26
N GLN A 445 -1.05 -8.94 -18.81
CA GLN A 445 0.05 -8.48 -19.65
C GLN A 445 1.28 -9.37 -19.45
N VAL A 446 1.83 -9.93 -20.53
CA VAL A 446 3.07 -10.71 -20.50
C VAL A 446 4.03 -10.17 -21.55
N ALA A 447 5.19 -9.70 -21.11
CA ALA A 447 6.37 -9.49 -21.93
C ALA A 447 7.42 -10.55 -21.55
N ASN A 448 7.81 -11.40 -22.49
CA ASN A 448 8.71 -12.53 -22.23
C ASN A 448 9.64 -12.81 -23.42
N ASN A 449 10.87 -13.27 -23.18
CA ASN A 449 11.74 -13.77 -24.25
C ASN A 449 11.57 -15.29 -24.53
N SER A 450 10.73 -15.97 -23.75
CA SER A 450 10.49 -17.42 -23.71
C SER A 450 9.01 -17.78 -23.89
N GLN A 451 8.69 -19.08 -23.87
CA GLN A 451 7.33 -19.60 -24.05
C GLN A 451 6.34 -19.01 -23.04
N VAL A 452 5.11 -18.73 -23.49
CA VAL A 452 4.00 -18.27 -22.66
C VAL A 452 2.83 -19.24 -22.79
N ASP A 453 2.44 -19.84 -21.67
CA ASP A 453 1.25 -20.70 -21.58
C ASP A 453 0.21 -20.01 -20.67
N LEU A 454 -1.00 -19.84 -21.17
CA LEU A 454 -2.16 -19.31 -20.45
C LEU A 454 -3.28 -20.34 -20.44
N ASP A 455 -3.82 -20.66 -19.27
CA ASP A 455 -4.94 -21.59 -19.05
C ASP A 455 -6.00 -20.88 -18.19
N VAL A 456 -7.21 -20.75 -18.72
CA VAL A 456 -8.35 -20.09 -18.08
C VAL A 456 -9.55 -21.05 -18.08
N SER A 457 -9.81 -21.68 -16.93
CA SER A 457 -10.66 -22.85 -16.79
C SER A 457 -11.66 -22.75 -15.62
N GLU A 458 -12.64 -23.66 -15.60
CA GLU A 458 -13.66 -23.81 -14.54
C GLU A 458 -14.41 -22.50 -14.19
N SER A 459 -14.98 -21.84 -15.19
CA SER A 459 -15.75 -20.58 -15.03
C SER A 459 -14.95 -19.42 -14.45
N SER A 460 -13.68 -19.34 -14.83
CA SER A 460 -12.83 -18.17 -14.58
C SER A 460 -13.18 -16.99 -15.51
N ILE A 461 -12.86 -15.77 -15.07
CA ILE A 461 -13.08 -14.53 -15.84
C ILE A 461 -11.81 -13.68 -15.86
N VAL A 462 -11.42 -13.20 -17.04
CA VAL A 462 -10.44 -12.10 -17.19
C VAL A 462 -11.19 -10.85 -17.64
N GLY A 463 -11.34 -9.88 -16.72
CA GLY A 463 -12.23 -8.71 -16.84
C GLY A 463 -11.77 -7.55 -17.75
N SER A 464 -10.82 -7.81 -18.66
CA SER A 464 -10.23 -6.87 -19.63
C SER A 464 -9.23 -7.64 -20.52
N ASP A 465 -8.63 -6.94 -21.48
CA ASP A 465 -7.63 -7.42 -22.42
C ASP A 465 -6.55 -8.38 -21.88
N VAL A 466 -6.14 -9.31 -22.75
CA VAL A 466 -5.01 -10.22 -22.60
C VAL A 466 -3.96 -9.86 -23.67
N ASN A 467 -2.81 -9.36 -23.24
CA ASN A 467 -1.73 -8.89 -24.11
C ASN A 467 -0.46 -9.73 -23.90
N ILE A 468 0.00 -10.43 -24.94
CA ILE A 468 1.18 -11.31 -24.90
C ILE A 468 2.18 -10.86 -25.99
N ASP A 469 3.36 -10.39 -25.56
CA ASP A 469 4.52 -10.06 -26.39
C ASP A 469 5.64 -11.07 -26.07
N THR A 470 6.06 -11.88 -27.07
CA THR A 470 7.17 -12.82 -26.87
C THR A 470 8.01 -13.16 -28.11
N GLN A 471 9.22 -13.67 -27.88
CA GLN A 471 10.08 -14.24 -28.93
C GLN A 471 9.84 -15.76 -29.15
N SER A 472 8.93 -16.39 -28.41
CA SER A 472 8.75 -17.84 -28.37
C SER A 472 7.28 -18.29 -28.46
N ALA A 473 7.04 -19.60 -28.38
CA ALA A 473 5.70 -20.17 -28.60
C ALA A 473 4.67 -19.64 -27.59
N VAL A 474 3.42 -19.50 -28.04
CA VAL A 474 2.29 -19.07 -27.20
C VAL A 474 1.19 -20.12 -27.26
N SER A 475 0.73 -20.59 -26.10
CA SER A 475 -0.43 -21.46 -25.95
C SER A 475 -1.47 -20.75 -25.08
N VAL A 476 -2.68 -20.54 -25.60
CA VAL A 476 -3.82 -20.01 -24.84
C VAL A 476 -4.92 -21.06 -24.83
N SER A 477 -5.34 -21.51 -23.65
CA SER A 477 -6.46 -22.42 -23.43
C SER A 477 -7.55 -21.70 -22.63
N VAL A 478 -8.79 -21.74 -23.11
CA VAL A 478 -9.95 -21.17 -22.42
C VAL A 478 -11.07 -22.21 -22.40
N GLU A 479 -11.38 -22.77 -21.23
CA GLU A 479 -12.37 -23.84 -21.10
C GLU A 479 -13.49 -23.45 -20.11
N ASN A 480 -14.74 -23.42 -20.60
CA ASN A 480 -15.96 -23.06 -19.86
C ASN A 480 -15.83 -21.72 -19.09
N SER A 481 -15.16 -20.73 -19.69
CA SER A 481 -14.66 -19.49 -19.06
C SER A 481 -14.75 -18.27 -20.00
N GLU A 482 -14.50 -17.06 -19.49
CA GLU A 482 -14.81 -15.79 -20.16
C GLU A 482 -13.63 -14.80 -20.22
N LEU A 483 -13.45 -14.13 -21.37
CA LEU A 483 -12.47 -13.06 -21.61
C LEU A 483 -13.20 -11.78 -22.03
N ASP A 484 -13.36 -10.86 -21.08
CA ASP A 484 -14.10 -9.58 -21.19
C ASP A 484 -13.27 -8.47 -21.88
N GLY A 485 -12.54 -8.81 -22.95
CA GLY A 485 -11.64 -7.88 -23.65
C GLY A 485 -10.95 -8.47 -24.87
N ASP A 486 -9.97 -7.74 -25.41
CA ASP A 486 -9.22 -8.16 -26.60
C ASP A 486 -8.13 -9.19 -26.26
N LEU A 487 -7.91 -10.19 -27.12
CA LEU A 487 -6.75 -11.08 -27.06
C LEU A 487 -5.72 -10.68 -28.12
N THR A 488 -4.63 -10.04 -27.70
CA THR A 488 -3.53 -9.62 -28.58
C THR A 488 -2.27 -10.45 -28.31
N ILE A 489 -1.74 -11.07 -29.36
CA ILE A 489 -0.52 -11.89 -29.33
C ILE A 489 0.44 -11.40 -30.42
N ASP A 490 1.62 -10.90 -30.05
CA ASP A 490 2.76 -10.71 -30.94
C ASP A 490 3.83 -11.76 -30.61
N THR A 491 4.23 -12.57 -31.60
CA THR A 491 5.35 -13.50 -31.42
C THR A 491 6.14 -13.83 -32.69
N GLN A 492 7.40 -14.22 -32.53
CA GLN A 492 8.20 -14.78 -33.61
C GLN A 492 7.90 -16.27 -33.88
N SER A 493 7.17 -16.95 -33.01
CA SER A 493 6.99 -18.41 -33.00
C SER A 493 5.53 -18.85 -33.15
N ASN A 494 5.27 -20.16 -33.00
CA ASN A 494 3.94 -20.73 -33.20
C ASN A 494 2.95 -20.24 -32.13
N VAL A 495 1.70 -20.05 -32.55
CA VAL A 495 0.56 -19.68 -31.69
C VAL A 495 -0.49 -20.78 -31.74
N THR A 496 -1.00 -21.17 -30.58
CA THR A 496 -2.15 -22.08 -30.45
C THR A 496 -3.17 -21.45 -29.51
N ILE A 497 -4.41 -21.30 -29.97
CA ILE A 497 -5.54 -20.83 -29.19
C ILE A 497 -6.58 -21.95 -29.19
N ASP A 498 -6.99 -22.42 -28.01
CA ASP A 498 -7.90 -23.55 -27.84
C ASP A 498 -9.07 -23.13 -26.90
N MET A 499 -10.22 -22.82 -27.49
CA MET A 499 -11.40 -22.33 -26.78
C MET A 499 -12.51 -23.39 -26.80
N ARG A 500 -12.94 -23.83 -25.61
CA ARG A 500 -14.00 -24.84 -25.42
C ARG A 500 -15.11 -24.33 -24.52
N GLY A 501 -16.34 -24.20 -25.03
CA GLY A 501 -17.47 -23.68 -24.25
C GLY A 501 -17.23 -22.27 -23.68
N ALA A 502 -16.38 -21.48 -24.35
CA ALA A 502 -15.78 -20.25 -23.82
C ALA A 502 -16.20 -19.02 -24.63
N THR A 503 -16.24 -17.86 -23.99
CA THR A 503 -16.64 -16.58 -24.60
C THR A 503 -15.49 -15.58 -24.57
N LEU A 504 -15.29 -14.85 -25.67
CA LEU A 504 -14.43 -13.68 -25.75
C LEU A 504 -15.22 -12.52 -26.35
N THR A 505 -15.28 -11.37 -25.66
CA THR A 505 -16.14 -10.24 -26.05
C THR A 505 -15.46 -9.22 -26.96
N GLY A 506 -14.12 -9.19 -26.99
CA GLY A 506 -13.32 -8.29 -27.82
C GLY A 506 -12.92 -8.88 -29.18
N ASP A 507 -11.85 -8.32 -29.74
CA ASP A 507 -11.18 -8.81 -30.95
C ASP A 507 -10.07 -9.83 -30.60
N VAL A 508 -9.72 -10.70 -31.54
CA VAL A 508 -8.50 -11.55 -31.47
C VAL A 508 -7.49 -11.09 -32.51
N THR A 509 -6.36 -10.57 -32.08
CA THR A 509 -5.25 -10.15 -32.96
C THR A 509 -4.02 -11.00 -32.73
N VAL A 510 -3.54 -11.67 -33.80
CA VAL A 510 -2.32 -12.49 -33.78
C VAL A 510 -1.35 -11.99 -34.85
N GLU A 511 -0.18 -11.51 -34.44
CA GLU A 511 0.94 -11.19 -35.33
C GLU A 511 2.05 -12.23 -35.12
N THR A 512 2.46 -12.94 -36.18
CA THR A 512 3.60 -13.86 -36.09
C THR A 512 4.31 -14.10 -37.43
N GLN A 513 5.53 -14.65 -37.36
CA GLN A 513 6.26 -15.17 -38.52
C GLN A 513 5.99 -16.67 -38.76
N SER A 514 5.43 -17.37 -37.78
CA SER A 514 5.30 -18.83 -37.74
C SER A 514 3.82 -19.28 -37.75
N GLU A 515 3.54 -20.54 -37.44
CA GLU A 515 2.20 -21.15 -37.65
C GLU A 515 1.19 -20.72 -36.57
N VAL A 516 -0.08 -20.56 -36.96
CA VAL A 516 -1.20 -20.20 -36.07
C VAL A 516 -2.32 -21.22 -36.18
N ASP A 517 -2.76 -21.81 -35.08
CA ASP A 517 -3.94 -22.69 -35.04
C ASP A 517 -4.95 -22.21 -34.00
N ILE A 518 -6.21 -22.05 -34.40
CA ILE A 518 -7.32 -21.59 -33.55
C ILE A 518 -8.43 -22.65 -33.54
N ILE A 519 -8.52 -23.34 -32.42
CA ILE A 519 -9.49 -24.40 -32.12
C ILE A 519 -10.67 -23.77 -31.37
N LEU A 520 -11.87 -23.86 -31.94
CA LEU A 520 -13.11 -23.32 -31.39
C LEU A 520 -14.15 -24.47 -31.32
N ASP A 521 -14.57 -24.84 -30.11
CA ASP A 521 -15.52 -25.95 -29.87
C ASP A 521 -16.60 -25.50 -28.87
N ASP A 522 -17.83 -25.26 -29.36
CA ASP A 522 -18.93 -24.60 -28.60
C ASP A 522 -18.55 -23.22 -28.01
N ALA A 523 -17.55 -22.55 -28.61
CA ALA A 523 -17.03 -21.24 -28.19
C ALA A 523 -17.70 -20.07 -28.95
N THR A 524 -17.44 -18.84 -28.53
CA THR A 524 -17.88 -17.61 -29.22
C THR A 524 -16.85 -16.50 -29.10
N ILE A 525 -16.59 -15.81 -30.23
CA ILE A 525 -15.85 -14.55 -30.30
C ILE A 525 -16.81 -13.48 -30.82
N GLU A 526 -17.07 -12.42 -30.05
CA GLU A 526 -18.01 -11.36 -30.48
C GLU A 526 -17.39 -10.39 -31.50
N GLY A 527 -16.08 -10.12 -31.42
CA GLY A 527 -15.35 -9.20 -32.31
C GLY A 527 -14.79 -9.81 -33.60
N ASP A 528 -13.82 -9.10 -34.18
CA ASP A 528 -13.03 -9.49 -35.35
C ASP A 528 -11.89 -10.46 -34.97
N VAL A 529 -11.47 -11.32 -35.91
CA VAL A 529 -10.27 -12.17 -35.78
C VAL A 529 -9.26 -11.80 -36.86
N THR A 530 -8.16 -11.17 -36.48
CA THR A 530 -7.10 -10.69 -37.39
C THR A 530 -5.81 -11.49 -37.20
N ILE A 531 -5.44 -12.29 -38.20
CA ILE A 531 -4.21 -13.08 -38.21
C ILE A 531 -3.25 -12.52 -39.27
N LYS A 532 -2.05 -12.12 -38.83
CA LYS A 532 -0.95 -11.65 -39.69
C LYS A 532 0.22 -12.63 -39.58
N THR A 533 0.29 -13.59 -40.50
CA THR A 533 1.45 -14.50 -40.63
C THR A 533 1.92 -14.67 -42.08
N GLN A 534 3.17 -15.12 -42.23
CA GLN A 534 3.77 -15.56 -43.49
C GLN A 534 3.73 -17.10 -43.65
N SER A 535 3.34 -17.84 -42.60
CA SER A 535 3.25 -19.30 -42.55
C SER A 535 1.79 -19.78 -42.66
N ALA A 536 1.50 -21.03 -42.26
CA ALA A 536 0.14 -21.54 -42.22
C ALA A 536 -0.67 -20.89 -41.07
N ALA A 537 -1.95 -20.64 -41.32
CA ALA A 537 -2.91 -20.21 -40.30
C ALA A 537 -4.25 -20.94 -40.49
N THR A 538 -4.84 -21.42 -39.40
CA THR A 538 -6.07 -22.21 -39.41
C THR A 538 -7.05 -21.76 -38.32
N VAL A 539 -8.33 -21.68 -38.69
CA VAL A 539 -9.46 -21.44 -37.76
C VAL A 539 -10.50 -22.53 -38.03
N SER A 540 -10.79 -23.32 -37.01
CA SER A 540 -11.56 -24.57 -37.11
C SER A 540 -13.07 -24.38 -37.31
N ASP A 541 -13.70 -23.40 -36.66
CA ASP A 541 -15.08 -22.99 -36.92
C ASP A 541 -15.22 -21.46 -36.95
N CYS A 542 -15.09 -20.88 -38.15
CA CYS A 542 -15.32 -19.45 -38.35
C CYS A 542 -16.78 -18.99 -38.14
N THR A 543 -17.74 -19.89 -37.88
CA THR A 543 -19.12 -19.50 -37.55
C THR A 543 -19.32 -19.17 -36.06
N ALA A 544 -18.33 -19.50 -35.21
CA ALA A 544 -18.23 -19.02 -33.83
C ALA A 544 -17.77 -17.55 -33.70
N VAL A 545 -17.35 -16.93 -34.80
CA VAL A 545 -16.91 -15.52 -34.85
C VAL A 545 -18.07 -14.65 -35.35
N SER A 546 -18.49 -13.67 -34.56
CA SER A 546 -19.59 -12.75 -34.92
C SER A 546 -19.15 -11.56 -35.78
N GLY A 547 -17.88 -11.14 -35.66
CA GLY A 547 -17.24 -10.16 -36.54
C GLY A 547 -16.73 -10.78 -37.84
N THR A 548 -15.50 -10.45 -38.22
CA THR A 548 -14.86 -10.84 -39.48
C THR A 548 -13.53 -11.53 -39.26
N VAL A 549 -13.32 -12.65 -39.96
CA VAL A 549 -12.06 -13.41 -39.92
C VAL A 549 -11.16 -12.97 -41.08
N THR A 550 -10.00 -12.39 -40.76
CA THR A 550 -9.05 -11.83 -41.71
C THR A 550 -7.69 -12.53 -41.61
N PRO A 551 -7.16 -13.15 -42.69
CA PRO A 551 -7.79 -13.34 -44.00
C PRO A 551 -8.79 -14.51 -44.00
N THR A 552 -9.92 -14.37 -44.70
CA THR A 552 -11.00 -15.39 -44.76
C THR A 552 -10.58 -16.76 -45.32
N SER A 553 -9.34 -16.94 -45.75
CA SER A 553 -8.77 -18.19 -46.24
C SER A 553 -8.26 -19.13 -45.15
N VAL A 554 -8.28 -18.73 -43.87
CA VAL A 554 -7.89 -19.57 -42.72
C VAL A 554 -9.01 -20.50 -42.23
N CYS A 555 -10.25 -20.22 -42.61
CA CYS A 555 -11.43 -20.98 -42.24
C CYS A 555 -11.45 -22.35 -42.95
N GLN A 556 -11.74 -23.42 -42.19
CA GLN A 556 -11.86 -24.80 -42.72
C GLN A 556 -13.30 -25.21 -43.07
#